data_AF-A0A2I0V8Q1-F1
#
_entry.id   AF-A0A2I0V8Q1-F1
#
_cell.length_a   1.000
_cell.length_b   1.000
_cell.length_c   1.000
_cell.angle_alpha   90.00
_cell.angle_beta   90.00
_cell.angle_gamma   90.00
#
_symmetry.space_group_name_H-M   'P 1'
#
loop_
_entity.id
_entity.type
_entity.pdbx_description
1 polymer ?
#
loop_
_entity_poly.entity_id
_entity_poly.type
_entity_poly.pdbx_seq_one_letter_code
_entity_poly.pdbx_strand_id
1 'polypeptide(L)' 'MRDDELRGMLMEGDLDGDGALSEMEFCALMVRLSPELMEESWRLVDEALQQRVRSP' A
#
# COMPACT_ATOMS: atom_id res chain seq x y z
N MET A 1 24.12 7.31 -3.03
CA MET A 1 23.09 6.40 -3.57
C MET A 1 21.95 6.22 -2.56
N ARG A 2 21.32 7.30 -2.06
CA ARG A 2 20.13 7.15 -1.18
C ARG A 2 19.11 8.24 -1.45
N ASP A 3 19.57 9.48 -1.62
CA ASP A 3 18.65 10.62 -1.75
C ASP A 3 17.91 10.68 -3.10
N ASP A 4 18.50 10.15 -4.17
CA ASP A 4 17.89 10.14 -5.51
C ASP A 4 16.83 9.03 -5.63
N GLU A 5 17.05 7.89 -4.96
CA GLU A 5 16.08 6.79 -4.88
C GLU A 5 14.90 7.18 -3.98
N LEU A 6 15.18 7.79 -2.83
CA LEU A 6 14.16 8.38 -1.96
C LEU A 6 13.35 9.46 -2.68
N ARG A 7 14.00 10.35 -3.46
CA ARG A 7 13.29 11.32 -4.29
C ARG A 7 12.45 10.67 -5.38
N GLY A 8 12.91 9.56 -5.96
CA GLY A 8 12.12 8.78 -6.90
C GLY A 8 10.86 8.22 -6.26
N MET A 9 10.96 7.65 -5.06
CA MET A 9 9.81 7.15 -4.30
C MET A 9 8.83 8.27 -3.93
N LEU A 10 9.36 9.44 -3.54
CA LEU A 10 8.56 10.60 -3.18
C LEU A 10 7.77 11.11 -4.39
N MET A 11 8.43 11.33 -5.53
CA MET A 11 7.76 11.82 -6.75
C MET A 11 6.71 10.84 -7.29
N GLU A 12 6.86 9.55 -7.06
CA GLU A 12 5.89 8.54 -7.51
C GLU A 12 4.69 8.37 -6.56
N GLY A 13 4.91 8.63 -5.27
CA GLY A 13 3.94 8.39 -4.19
C GLY A 13 3.23 9.64 -3.65
N ASP A 14 3.82 10.82 -3.78
CA ASP A 14 3.24 12.11 -3.37
C ASP A 14 2.06 12.47 -4.29
N LEU A 15 0.84 12.24 -3.81
CA LEU A 15 -0.39 12.42 -4.59
C LEU A 15 -0.98 13.81 -4.39
N ASP A 16 -0.72 14.44 -3.25
CA ASP A 16 -1.23 15.78 -2.93
C ASP A 16 -0.22 16.91 -3.22
N GLY A 17 1.04 16.56 -3.47
CA GLY A 17 2.12 17.47 -3.86
C GLY A 17 2.72 18.24 -2.69
N ASP A 18 2.58 17.77 -1.46
CA ASP A 18 3.11 18.44 -0.26
C ASP A 18 4.63 18.24 -0.08
N GLY A 19 5.24 17.37 -0.91
CA GLY A 19 6.66 17.06 -0.85
C GLY A 19 7.02 16.12 0.30
N ALA A 20 6.05 15.37 0.83
CA ALA A 20 6.20 14.29 1.78
C ALA A 20 5.47 13.04 1.28
N LEU A 21 5.57 11.96 2.04
CA LEU A 21 4.84 10.73 1.77
C LEU A 21 4.08 10.35 3.04
N SER A 22 2.79 10.63 3.05
CA SER A 22 1.91 10.25 4.16
C SER A 22 1.73 8.73 4.24
N GLU A 23 1.22 8.24 5.37
CA GLU A 23 0.92 6.82 5.55
C GLU A 23 -0.03 6.29 4.47
N MET A 24 -1.03 7.08 4.10
CA MET A 24 -2.00 6.72 3.06
C MET A 24 -1.35 6.60 1.69
N GLU A 25 -0.50 7.57 1.34
CA GLU A 25 0.22 7.60 0.07
C GLU A 25 1.27 6.49 -0.02
N PHE A 26 1.96 6.20 1.08
CA PHE A 26 2.86 5.05 1.16
C PHE A 26 2.10 3.73 0.95
N CYS A 27 0.97 3.54 1.61
CA CYS A 27 0.12 2.36 1.40
C CYS A 27 -0.35 2.24 -0.05
N ALA A 28 -0.82 3.34 -0.66
CA ALA A 28 -1.24 3.36 -2.05
C ALA A 28 -0.08 3.07 -3.02
N LEU A 29 1.11 3.61 -2.76
CA LEU A 29 2.32 3.37 -3.55
C LEU A 29 2.73 1.90 -3.48
N MET A 30 2.74 1.29 -2.29
CA MET A 30 3.09 -0.12 -2.10
C MET A 30 2.13 -1.06 -2.83
N VAL A 31 0.83 -0.75 -2.81
CA VAL A 31 -0.20 -1.48 -3.57
C VAL A 31 0.03 -1.38 -5.09
N ARG A 32 0.42 -0.20 -5.59
CA ARG A 32 0.69 0.02 -7.02
C ARG A 32 1.96 -0.68 -7.50
N LEU A 33 3.01 -0.68 -6.67
CA LEU A 33 4.31 -1.26 -7.01
C LEU A 33 4.32 -2.79 -6.93
N SER A 34 3.46 -3.40 -6.14
CA SER A 34 3.26 -4.84 -6.10
C SER A 34 1.76 -5.15 -5.99
N PRO A 35 1.06 -5.30 -7.13
CA PRO A 35 -0.31 -5.79 -7.11
C PRO A 35 -0.43 -7.17 -6.44
N GLU A 36 0.65 -7.95 -6.37
CA GLU A 36 0.73 -9.22 -5.63
C GLU A 36 0.62 -9.01 -4.11
N LEU A 37 1.27 -7.97 -3.55
CA LEU A 37 1.06 -7.54 -2.15
C LEU A 37 -0.40 -7.15 -1.90
N MET A 38 -1.05 -6.54 -2.89
CA MET A 38 -2.48 -6.23 -2.81
C MET A 38 -3.33 -7.51 -2.83
N GLU A 39 -3.07 -8.46 -3.72
CA GLU A 39 -3.78 -9.76 -3.79
C GLU A 39 -3.66 -10.56 -2.49
N GLU A 40 -2.48 -10.62 -1.88
CA GLU A 40 -2.28 -11.30 -0.60
C GLU A 40 -3.07 -10.61 0.52
N SER A 41 -3.06 -9.27 0.56
CA SER A 41 -3.84 -8.50 1.53
C SER A 41 -5.35 -8.73 1.37
N TRP A 42 -5.85 -8.79 0.12
CA TRP A 42 -7.24 -9.11 -0.17
C TRP A 42 -7.61 -10.53 0.22
N ARG A 43 -6.72 -11.50 0.01
CA ARG A 43 -6.93 -12.89 0.42
C ARG A 43 -7.05 -12.98 1.94
N LEU A 44 -6.18 -12.30 2.70
CA LEU A 44 -6.24 -12.28 4.16
C LEU A 44 -7.53 -11.61 4.67
N VAL A 45 -7.95 -10.51 4.03
CA VAL A 45 -9.21 -9.82 4.35
C VAL A 45 -10.42 -10.73 4.07
N ASP A 46 -10.45 -11.40 2.91
CA ASP A 46 -11.52 -12.32 2.53
C ASP A 46 -11.59 -13.53 3.49
N GLU A 47 -10.45 -14.14 3.82
CA GLU A 47 -10.37 -15.23 4.80
C GLU A 47 -10.88 -14.79 6.19
N ALA A 48 -10.49 -13.60 6.65
CA ALA A 48 -10.95 -13.06 7.94
C ALA A 48 -12.46 -12.79 7.96
N LEU A 49 -13.02 -12.27 6.86
CA LEU A 49 -14.47 -12.08 6.68
C LEU A 49 -15.20 -13.41 6.68
N GLN A 50 -14.70 -14.42 5.96
CA GLN A 50 -15.30 -15.76 5.91
C GLN A 50 -15.27 -16.46 7.28
N GLN A 51 -14.19 -16.31 8.05
CA GLN A 51 -14.12 -16.85 9.42
C GLN A 51 -15.17 -16.21 10.34
N ARG A 52 -15.39 -14.90 10.21
CA ARG A 52 -16.35 -14.14 10.99
C ARG A 52 -17.81 -14.43 10.61
N VAL A 53 -18.05 -14.84 9.37
CA VAL A 53 -19.37 -15.34 8.90
C VAL A 53 -19.61 -16.79 9.32
N ARG A 54 -18.55 -17.60 9.53
CA ARG A 54 -18.65 -19.00 9.97
C ARG A 54 -18.68 -19.19 11.49
N SER A 55 -18.31 -18.20 12.30
CA SER A 55 -18.50 -18.22 13.75
C SER A 55 -19.86 -17.60 14.12
N PRO A 56 -20.84 -18.37 14.64
CA PRO A 56 -22.07 -17.80 15.20
C PRO A 56 -21.80 -16.99 16.47
#